data_AF-A0A173SD59-F1
#
_entry.id   AF-A0A173SD59-F1
#
_cell.length_a   1.000
_cell.length_b   1.000
_cell.length_c   1.000
_cell.angle_alpha   90.00
_cell.angle_beta   90.00
_cell.angle_gamma   90.00
#
_symmetry.space_group_name_H-M   'P 1'
#
loop_
_entity.id
_entity.type
_entity.pdbx_description
1 polymer ?
#
loop_
_entity_poly.entity_id
_entity_poly.type
_entity_poly.pdbx_seq_one_letter_code
_entity_poly.pdbx_strand_id
1 'polypeptide(L)'
;MKMIMLQMNPQNWKQVLKGKKVMQINKRRPKEEPPYCILVCLKGKGVVGQFTCNEIIEMLDSEDVTAEPKKVYGLKISDPIEYANVHPYTMYKTTAPARWKYYTGLYVPDLITINNLATRCGYFYNAKTMLGIDQNYGYNCNHPYQKDTKENGVGNCKAENCPLKNVLQATWEDCERYGVEYMHNEYMLVWY
;
A
#
# COMPACT_ATOMS: atom_id res chain seq x y z
N MET A 1 4.56 -12.15 -6.63
CA MET A 1 5.58 -11.50 -5.78
C MET A 1 5.49 -12.10 -4.37
N LYS A 2 6.61 -12.38 -3.70
CA LYS A 2 6.62 -12.99 -2.36
C LYS A 2 6.38 -11.91 -1.30
N MET A 3 5.65 -12.24 -0.23
CA MET A 3 5.32 -11.29 0.82
C MET A 3 6.02 -11.61 2.14
N ILE A 4 6.52 -10.58 2.82
CA ILE A 4 7.08 -10.67 4.17
C ILE A 4 6.37 -9.65 5.04
N MET A 5 5.85 -10.08 6.19
CA MET A 5 5.41 -9.16 7.23
C MET A 5 6.61 -8.79 8.10
N LEU A 6 6.89 -7.50 8.25
CA LEU A 6 8.03 -6.97 8.98
C LEU A 6 7.56 -6.04 10.09
N GLN A 7 7.97 -6.33 11.32
CA GLN A 7 7.81 -5.45 12.47
C GLN A 7 8.80 -4.29 12.38
N MET A 8 8.31 -3.06 12.25
CA MET A 8 9.11 -1.84 12.20
C MET A 8 8.80 -0.91 13.37
N ASN A 9 9.79 -0.11 13.79
CA ASN A 9 9.59 0.99 14.72
C ASN A 9 8.83 2.14 14.01
N PRO A 10 7.83 2.78 14.65
CA PRO A 10 7.09 3.90 14.05
C PRO A 10 7.97 5.07 13.56
N GLN A 11 9.05 5.40 14.27
CA GLN A 11 10.01 6.43 13.85
C GLN A 11 10.75 6.00 12.59
N ASN A 12 11.18 4.75 12.51
CA ASN A 12 11.81 4.22 11.29
C ASN A 12 10.85 4.27 10.10
N TRP A 13 9.58 3.91 10.30
CA TRP A 13 8.58 4.00 9.23
C TRP A 13 8.39 5.43 8.73
N LYS A 14 8.30 6.41 9.64
CA LYS A 14 8.28 7.83 9.29
C LYS A 14 9.52 8.27 8.50
N GLN A 15 10.71 7.73 8.81
CA GLN A 15 11.92 8.03 8.03
C GLN A 15 11.91 7.37 6.66
N VAL A 16 11.33 6.18 6.52
CA VAL A 16 11.13 5.50 5.23
C VAL A 16 10.24 6.35 4.32
N LEU A 17 9.08 6.78 4.82
CA LEU A 17 8.15 7.63 4.06
C LEU A 17 8.76 8.98 3.65
N LYS A 18 9.71 9.49 4.44
CA LYS A 18 10.47 10.72 4.12
C LYS A 18 11.68 10.49 3.20
N GLY A 19 11.90 9.25 2.74
CA GLY A 19 13.07 8.88 1.93
C GLY A 19 14.41 8.90 2.68
N LYS A 20 14.40 9.09 4.02
CA LYS A 20 15.61 9.21 4.84
C LYS A 20 16.17 7.85 5.28
N LYS A 21 15.32 6.83 5.37
CA LYS A 21 15.74 5.45 5.64
C LYS A 21 15.56 4.63 4.37
N VAL A 22 16.68 4.27 3.75
CA VAL A 22 16.72 3.56 2.45
C VAL A 22 16.88 2.04 2.58
N MET A 23 17.09 1.54 3.80
CA MET A 23 17.37 0.13 4.05
C MET A 23 16.86 -0.32 5.42
N GLN A 24 16.31 -1.52 5.47
CA GLN A 24 15.96 -2.24 6.70
C GLN A 24 17.05 -3.27 7.02
N ILE A 25 17.66 -3.17 8.21
CA ILE A 25 18.70 -4.12 8.64
C ILE A 25 18.07 -5.31 9.36
N ASN A 26 18.45 -6.51 8.93
CA ASN A 26 18.01 -7.78 9.50
C ASN A 26 19.22 -8.63 9.90
N LYS A 27 19.16 -9.25 11.08
CA LYS A 27 20.19 -10.22 11.54
C LYS A 27 20.09 -11.59 10.85
N ARG A 28 18.98 -11.85 10.16
CA ARG A 28 18.75 -13.10 9.42
C ARG A 28 18.29 -12.76 8.01
N ARG A 29 18.95 -13.34 7.01
CA ARG A 29 18.58 -13.24 5.61
C ARG A 29 17.27 -14.01 5.37
N PRO A 30 16.30 -13.45 4.63
CA PRO A 30 15.29 -14.26 3.97
C PRO A 30 15.94 -15.42 3.19
N LYS A 31 15.32 -16.60 3.16
CA LYS A 31 15.89 -17.79 2.52
C LYS A 31 15.85 -17.74 1.00
N GLU A 32 14.95 -16.95 0.45
CA GLU A 32 14.74 -16.86 -0.99
C GLU A 32 15.39 -15.58 -1.52
N GLU A 33 15.49 -15.46 -2.83
CA GLU A 33 15.95 -14.22 -3.46
C GLU A 33 14.75 -13.26 -3.74
N PRO A 34 14.99 -11.93 -3.73
CA PRO A 34 14.01 -10.91 -4.12
C PRO A 34 13.49 -11.12 -5.56
N PRO A 35 12.37 -10.49 -5.96
CA PRO A 35 11.68 -9.37 -5.29
C PRO A 35 10.71 -9.79 -4.17
N TYR A 36 10.64 -8.93 -3.15
CA TYR A 36 9.70 -9.03 -2.05
C TYR A 36 8.78 -7.80 -1.97
N CYS A 37 7.52 -8.04 -1.62
CA CYS A 37 6.66 -7.05 -1.01
C CYS A 37 6.77 -7.16 0.51
N ILE A 38 7.23 -6.10 1.16
CA ILE A 38 7.36 -6.04 2.60
C ILE A 38 6.16 -5.31 3.19
N LEU A 39 5.27 -6.05 3.85
CA LEU A 39 4.15 -5.52 4.62
C LEU A 39 4.66 -4.96 5.95
N VAL A 40 4.55 -3.66 6.16
CA VAL A 40 5.09 -2.96 7.33
C VAL A 40 4.10 -3.04 8.49
N CYS A 41 4.50 -3.72 9.55
CA CYS A 41 3.74 -3.89 10.77
C CYS A 41 4.26 -2.96 11.87
N LEU A 42 3.38 -2.19 12.52
CA LEU A 42 3.73 -1.40 13.72
C LEU A 42 3.19 -2.07 14.99
N LYS A 43 4.00 -2.07 16.06
CA LYS A 43 3.72 -2.84 17.27
C LYS A 43 2.45 -2.30 17.91
N GLY A 44 1.49 -3.18 18.17
CA GLY A 44 0.19 -2.82 18.75
C GLY A 44 -0.77 -2.08 17.81
N LYS A 45 -0.45 -1.94 16.50
CA LYS A 45 -1.34 -1.30 15.52
C LYS A 45 -1.87 -2.29 14.48
N GLY A 46 -0.97 -2.91 13.71
CA GLY A 46 -1.35 -3.70 12.53
C GLY A 46 -0.41 -3.42 11.37
N VAL A 47 -0.86 -3.75 10.16
CA VAL A 47 -0.14 -3.44 8.91
C VAL A 47 -0.52 -2.02 8.46
N VAL A 48 0.47 -1.16 8.24
CA VAL A 48 0.27 0.28 7.98
C VAL A 48 0.68 0.72 6.58
N GLY A 49 1.22 -0.19 5.79
CA GLY A 49 1.81 0.13 4.50
C GLY A 49 2.68 -0.99 3.99
N GLN A 50 3.37 -0.71 2.90
CA GLN A 50 4.33 -1.62 2.30
C GLN A 50 5.49 -0.91 1.64
N PHE A 51 6.51 -1.68 1.29
CA PHE A 51 7.54 -1.28 0.34
C PHE A 51 8.04 -2.49 -0.44
N THR A 52 8.65 -2.24 -1.59
CA THR A 52 9.29 -3.28 -2.40
C THR A 52 10.76 -3.42 -2.01
N CYS A 53 11.24 -4.65 -1.90
CA CYS A 53 12.64 -4.98 -1.73
C CYS A 53 13.12 -5.81 -2.92
N ASN A 54 13.88 -5.17 -3.80
CA ASN A 54 14.44 -5.79 -5.00
C ASN A 54 15.88 -6.29 -4.81
N GLU A 55 16.53 -5.94 -3.70
CA GLU A 55 17.94 -6.19 -3.47
C GLU A 55 18.22 -6.42 -1.97
N ILE A 56 19.04 -7.43 -1.67
CA ILE A 56 19.54 -7.71 -0.32
C ILE A 56 21.05 -7.54 -0.31
N ILE A 57 21.53 -6.63 0.54
CA ILE A 57 22.96 -6.32 0.70
C ILE A 57 23.48 -7.02 1.95
N GLU A 58 24.52 -7.83 1.82
CA GLU A 58 25.22 -8.41 2.98
C GLU A 58 26.27 -7.43 3.49
N MET A 59 26.32 -7.25 4.81
CA MET A 59 27.23 -6.34 5.50
C MET A 59 27.75 -6.99 6.78
N LEU A 60 28.80 -6.42 7.34
CA LEU A 60 29.32 -6.79 8.65
C LEU A 60 28.85 -5.78 9.69
N ASP A 61 28.28 -6.29 10.78
CA ASP A 61 27.91 -5.55 11.97
C ASP A 61 29.15 -5.41 12.85
N SER A 62 29.73 -4.21 12.90
CA SER A 62 30.98 -3.91 13.59
C SER A 62 30.77 -3.16 14.91
N GLU A 63 29.59 -3.25 15.52
CA GLU A 63 29.27 -2.51 16.75
C GLU A 63 30.16 -2.87 17.95
N ASP A 64 30.86 -4.02 17.93
CA ASP A 64 31.74 -4.47 19.01
C ASP A 64 33.16 -4.76 18.49
N VAL A 65 34.12 -3.91 18.87
CA VAL A 65 35.53 -3.99 18.44
C VAL A 65 36.24 -5.22 19.01
N THR A 66 35.63 -5.87 20.03
CA THR A 66 36.21 -7.03 20.73
C THR A 66 35.66 -8.37 20.25
N ALA A 67 34.59 -8.36 19.44
CA ALA A 67 33.93 -9.57 18.95
C ALA A 67 34.09 -9.71 17.43
N GLU A 68 34.04 -10.95 16.93
CA GLU A 68 34.00 -11.18 15.49
C GLU A 68 32.76 -10.51 14.86
N PRO A 69 32.93 -9.73 13.78
CA PRO A 69 31.84 -9.03 13.14
C PRO A 69 30.76 -10.00 12.67
N LYS A 70 29.50 -9.72 13.00
CA LYS A 70 28.37 -10.58 12.62
C LYS A 70 27.79 -10.15 11.29
N LYS A 71 27.43 -11.11 10.45
CA LYS A 71 26.73 -10.80 9.19
C LYS A 71 25.35 -10.23 9.46
N VAL A 72 25.05 -9.11 8.81
CA VAL A 72 23.72 -8.50 8.75
C VAL A 72 23.31 -8.26 7.30
N TYR A 73 22.01 -8.18 7.09
CA TYR A 73 21.40 -8.16 5.77
C TYR A 73 20.52 -6.93 5.64
N GLY A 74 20.89 -6.05 4.74
CA GLY A 74 20.16 -4.85 4.40
C GLY A 74 19.15 -5.12 3.29
N LEU A 75 17.87 -5.07 3.63
CA LEU A 75 16.79 -5.11 2.65
C LEU A 75 16.60 -3.70 2.11
N LYS A 76 16.90 -3.49 0.83
CA LYS A 76 16.70 -2.20 0.16
C LYS A 76 15.22 -1.84 0.15
N ILE A 77 14.95 -0.57 0.41
CA ILE A 77 13.58 -0.03 0.44
C ILE A 77 13.34 0.72 -0.87
N SER A 78 12.31 0.33 -1.60
CA SER A 78 11.86 0.96 -2.83
C SER A 78 10.35 1.13 -2.79
N ASP A 79 9.84 2.20 -3.39
CA ASP A 79 8.40 2.48 -3.54
C ASP A 79 7.60 2.33 -2.24
N PRO A 80 7.97 3.05 -1.16
CA PRO A 80 7.24 2.96 0.09
C PRO A 80 5.85 3.58 -0.03
N ILE A 81 4.85 2.85 0.44
CA ILE A 81 3.43 3.24 0.38
C ILE A 81 2.85 3.15 1.78
N GLU A 82 2.30 4.26 2.27
CA GLU A 82 1.45 4.27 3.45
C GLU A 82 0.01 3.96 3.04
N TYR A 83 -0.60 3.02 3.76
CA TYR A 83 -2.02 2.70 3.57
C TYR A 83 -2.88 3.80 4.18
N ALA A 84 -4.03 4.06 3.57
CA ALA A 84 -5.01 4.97 4.14
C ALA A 84 -5.58 4.41 5.43
N ASN A 85 -5.72 3.08 5.51
CA ASN A 85 -6.20 2.38 6.69
C ASN A 85 -5.13 1.47 7.31
N VAL A 86 -5.15 1.38 8.64
CA VAL A 86 -4.37 0.35 9.33
C VAL A 86 -5.11 -0.97 9.21
N HIS A 87 -4.50 -1.95 8.56
CA HIS A 87 -5.12 -3.26 8.38
C HIS A 87 -4.85 -4.13 9.63
N PRO A 88 -5.89 -4.57 10.36
CA PRO A 88 -5.71 -5.51 11.46
C PRO A 88 -5.21 -6.87 10.94
N TYR A 89 -4.47 -7.60 11.77
CA TYR A 89 -3.91 -8.91 11.39
C TYR A 89 -4.97 -9.97 11.06
N THR A 90 -6.20 -9.80 11.55
CA THR A 90 -7.36 -10.64 11.24
C THR A 90 -7.67 -10.65 9.75
N MET A 91 -7.50 -9.53 9.05
CA MET A 91 -7.68 -9.48 7.57
C MET A 91 -6.71 -10.38 6.83
N TYR A 92 -5.52 -10.58 7.38
CA TYR A 92 -4.48 -11.46 6.84
C TYR A 92 -4.59 -12.89 7.35
N LYS A 93 -5.59 -13.20 8.21
CA LYS A 93 -5.77 -14.49 8.89
C LYS A 93 -4.50 -14.93 9.62
N THR A 94 -3.84 -13.99 10.30
CA THR A 94 -2.55 -14.23 10.94
C THR A 94 -2.38 -13.37 12.20
N THR A 95 -1.23 -13.50 12.87
CA THR A 95 -0.84 -12.72 14.05
C THR A 95 0.33 -11.77 13.75
N ALA A 96 0.68 -10.89 14.69
CA ALA A 96 1.86 -10.03 14.54
C ALA A 96 3.17 -10.84 14.41
N PRO A 97 4.11 -10.45 13.54
CA PRO A 97 5.45 -11.03 13.54
C PRO A 97 6.26 -10.55 14.75
N ALA A 98 7.09 -11.41 15.34
CA ALA A 98 8.03 -10.99 16.38
C ALA A 98 9.10 -10.03 15.85
N ARG A 99 9.60 -10.28 14.63
CA ARG A 99 10.51 -9.40 13.88
C ARG A 99 10.10 -9.34 12.42
N TRP A 100 10.04 -10.51 11.77
CA TRP A 100 9.43 -10.67 10.46
C TRP A 100 9.00 -12.12 10.27
N LYS A 101 8.14 -12.37 9.28
CA LYS A 101 7.79 -13.71 8.79
C LYS A 101 7.35 -13.68 7.34
N TYR A 102 7.47 -14.80 6.64
CA TYR A 102 6.81 -14.96 5.34
C TYR A 102 5.30 -14.89 5.50
N TYR A 103 4.64 -14.26 4.54
CA TYR A 103 3.20 -14.25 4.41
C TYR A 103 2.81 -14.98 3.13
N THR A 104 1.99 -16.01 3.28
CA THR A 104 1.54 -16.91 2.20
C THR A 104 0.05 -16.76 1.89
N GLY A 105 -0.64 -15.85 2.57
CA GLY A 105 -2.05 -15.57 2.29
C GLY A 105 -2.24 -14.68 1.07
N LEU A 106 -3.50 -14.36 0.79
CA LEU A 106 -3.87 -13.45 -0.29
C LEU A 106 -3.46 -12.02 0.03
N TYR A 107 -3.03 -11.28 -0.98
CA TYR A 107 -2.76 -9.86 -0.83
C TYR A 107 -4.06 -9.14 -0.40
N VAL A 108 -3.96 -8.30 0.62
CA VAL A 108 -5.08 -7.53 1.16
C VAL A 108 -5.00 -6.12 0.54
N PRO A 109 -5.98 -5.68 -0.27
CA PRO A 109 -6.02 -4.32 -0.81
C PRO A 109 -6.10 -3.29 0.32
N ASP A 110 -5.81 -2.03 0.03
CA ASP A 110 -6.15 -0.92 0.93
C ASP A 110 -7.52 -0.37 0.54
N LEU A 111 -8.32 0.02 1.53
CA LEU A 111 -9.59 0.70 1.30
C LEU A 111 -9.35 2.20 1.34
N ILE A 112 -9.66 2.93 0.28
CA ILE A 112 -9.45 4.38 0.23
C ILE A 112 -10.72 5.08 -0.23
N THR A 113 -10.91 6.32 0.20
CA THR A 113 -11.99 7.16 -0.35
C THR A 113 -11.69 7.53 -1.79
N ILE A 114 -12.75 7.84 -2.54
CA ILE A 114 -12.67 8.38 -3.88
C ILE A 114 -11.78 9.62 -3.97
N ASN A 115 -11.83 10.49 -2.95
CA ASN A 115 -11.00 11.69 -2.89
C ASN A 115 -9.51 11.37 -2.67
N ASN A 116 -9.19 10.34 -1.87
CA ASN A 116 -7.81 9.87 -1.70
C ASN A 116 -7.29 9.21 -2.99
N LEU A 117 -8.11 8.43 -3.69
CA LEU A 117 -7.76 7.87 -4.99
C LEU A 117 -7.49 9.00 -6.01
N ALA A 118 -8.35 10.01 -6.03
CA ALA A 118 -8.23 11.15 -6.93
C ALA A 118 -6.92 11.90 -6.74
N THR A 119 -6.56 12.17 -5.48
CA THR A 119 -5.31 12.83 -5.10
C THR A 119 -4.09 12.04 -5.57
N ARG A 120 -4.14 10.71 -5.49
CA ARG A 120 -3.02 9.84 -5.92
C ARG A 120 -2.85 9.76 -7.43
N CYS A 121 -3.94 9.71 -8.18
CA CYS A 121 -3.88 9.64 -9.64
C CYS A 121 -3.53 11.00 -10.27
N GLY A 122 -3.95 12.12 -9.66
CA GLY A 122 -3.65 13.48 -10.14
C GLY A 122 -4.47 13.94 -11.36
N TYR A 123 -5.28 13.06 -11.96
CA TYR A 123 -6.15 13.37 -13.11
C TYR A 123 -7.65 13.34 -12.80
N PHE A 124 -8.03 13.02 -11.56
CA PHE A 124 -9.43 13.00 -11.12
C PHE A 124 -9.87 14.38 -10.63
N TYR A 125 -11.13 14.72 -10.88
CA TYR A 125 -11.79 15.89 -10.33
C TYR A 125 -13.26 15.58 -9.99
N ASN A 126 -13.87 16.38 -9.12
CA ASN A 126 -15.29 16.26 -8.80
C ASN A 126 -16.13 17.11 -9.78
N ALA A 127 -16.79 16.49 -10.77
CA ALA A 127 -17.59 17.23 -11.74
C ALA A 127 -18.92 17.75 -11.20
N LYS A 128 -19.44 17.21 -10.08
CA LYS A 128 -20.67 17.71 -9.45
C LYS A 128 -20.53 19.18 -9.10
N THR A 129 -19.34 19.60 -8.66
CA THR A 129 -19.05 20.98 -8.26
C THR A 129 -18.84 21.92 -9.43
N MET A 130 -18.41 21.43 -10.60
CA MET A 130 -18.03 22.27 -11.74
C MET A 130 -19.11 22.41 -12.82
N LEU A 131 -19.99 21.41 -12.97
CA LEU A 131 -20.90 21.35 -14.12
C LEU A 131 -22.39 21.24 -13.76
N GLY A 132 -22.75 21.26 -12.47
CA GLY A 132 -24.15 21.17 -12.06
C GLY A 132 -24.84 19.86 -12.46
N ILE A 133 -24.07 18.77 -12.56
CA ILE A 133 -24.58 17.45 -12.96
C ILE A 133 -25.15 16.75 -11.73
N ASP A 134 -26.44 16.40 -11.79
CA ASP A 134 -27.18 15.81 -10.66
C ASP A 134 -26.93 14.31 -10.44
N GLN A 135 -26.38 13.61 -11.43
CA GLN A 135 -26.11 12.18 -11.36
C GLN A 135 -24.65 11.88 -11.68
N ASN A 136 -23.87 11.55 -10.65
CA ASN A 136 -22.49 11.08 -10.78
C ASN A 136 -22.44 9.57 -10.48
N TYR A 137 -22.58 8.75 -11.52
CA TYR A 137 -22.54 7.28 -11.42
C TYR A 137 -21.10 6.70 -11.44
N GLY A 138 -20.08 7.56 -11.43
CA GLY A 138 -18.68 7.14 -11.58
C GLY A 138 -17.69 8.23 -11.18
N TYR A 139 -16.47 8.12 -11.69
CA TYR A 139 -15.40 9.09 -11.47
C TYR A 139 -15.28 10.02 -12.66
N ASN A 140 -15.11 11.32 -12.41
CA ASN A 140 -14.75 12.25 -13.46
C ASN A 140 -13.23 12.34 -13.49
N CYS A 141 -12.64 11.82 -14.55
CA CYS A 141 -11.19 11.79 -14.73
C CYS A 141 -10.87 12.33 -16.12
N ASN A 142 -9.79 13.09 -16.23
CA ASN A 142 -9.26 13.57 -17.51
C ASN A 142 -7.92 12.86 -17.81
N HIS A 143 -7.81 11.58 -17.46
CA HIS A 143 -6.56 10.86 -17.68
C HIS A 143 -6.29 10.76 -19.19
N PRO A 144 -5.06 11.04 -19.67
CA PRO A 144 -4.72 10.96 -21.09
C PRO A 144 -4.92 9.57 -21.75
N TYR A 145 -5.09 8.53 -20.94
CA TYR A 145 -5.25 7.15 -21.37
C TYR A 145 -6.66 6.60 -21.13
N GLN A 146 -7.60 7.44 -20.66
CA GLN A 146 -8.99 7.05 -20.49
C GLN A 146 -9.63 6.79 -21.86
N LYS A 147 -10.34 5.67 -21.96
CA LYS A 147 -11.00 5.23 -23.21
C LYS A 147 -12.52 5.37 -23.20
N ASP A 148 -13.11 5.70 -22.06
CA ASP A 148 -14.56 5.90 -21.93
C ASP A 148 -15.03 7.21 -22.58
N THR A 149 -16.32 7.23 -22.96
CA THR A 149 -16.98 8.34 -23.63
C THR A 149 -16.79 9.65 -22.86
N LYS A 150 -16.41 10.70 -23.61
CA LYS A 150 -16.37 12.08 -23.10
C LYS A 150 -17.69 12.75 -23.42
N GLU A 151 -18.38 13.26 -22.41
CA GLU A 151 -19.53 14.14 -22.58
C GLU A 151 -19.12 15.55 -22.13
N ASN A 152 -19.22 16.54 -23.02
CA ASN A 152 -18.77 17.92 -22.74
C ASN A 152 -17.33 18.05 -22.21
N GLY A 153 -16.41 17.18 -22.67
CA GLY A 153 -15.02 17.17 -22.22
C GLY A 153 -14.78 16.46 -20.88
N VAL A 154 -15.83 15.94 -20.24
CA VAL A 154 -15.76 15.15 -19.01
C VAL A 154 -15.83 13.67 -19.34
N GLY A 155 -14.81 12.92 -18.91
CA GLY A 155 -14.80 11.47 -19.07
C GLY A 155 -15.66 10.79 -18.01
N ASN A 156 -16.61 9.93 -18.43
CA ASN A 156 -17.39 9.08 -17.53
C ASN A 156 -16.58 7.84 -17.13
N CYS A 157 -15.54 8.05 -16.33
CA CYS A 157 -14.59 7.00 -15.98
C CYS A 157 -15.26 6.03 -15.01
N LYS A 158 -15.30 4.75 -15.35
CA LYS A 158 -15.64 3.69 -14.39
C LYS A 158 -14.37 3.18 -13.71
N ALA A 159 -14.49 2.68 -12.47
CA ALA A 159 -13.34 2.13 -11.73
C ALA A 159 -12.60 1.06 -12.56
N GLU A 160 -13.38 0.21 -13.26
CA GLU A 160 -12.91 -0.85 -14.16
C GLU A 160 -12.07 -0.36 -15.35
N ASN A 161 -12.21 0.92 -15.73
CA ASN A 161 -11.48 1.54 -16.83
C ASN A 161 -10.38 2.51 -16.36
N CYS A 162 -10.13 2.56 -15.04
CA CYS A 162 -9.06 3.36 -14.48
C CYS A 162 -7.70 2.86 -14.98
N PRO A 163 -6.81 3.75 -15.47
CA PRO A 163 -5.45 3.36 -15.87
C PRO A 163 -4.60 2.87 -14.69
N LEU A 164 -5.01 3.16 -13.44
CA LEU A 164 -4.57 2.41 -12.27
C LEU A 164 -5.26 1.04 -12.31
N LYS A 165 -4.67 0.08 -13.05
CA LYS A 165 -5.20 -1.28 -13.32
C LYS A 165 -5.60 -2.11 -12.10
N ASN A 166 -5.30 -1.63 -10.90
CA ASN A 166 -5.40 -2.33 -9.63
C ASN A 166 -6.41 -1.63 -8.70
N VAL A 167 -7.54 -1.15 -9.25
CA VAL A 167 -8.55 -0.42 -8.50
C VAL A 167 -9.91 -1.05 -8.75
N LEU A 168 -10.64 -1.36 -7.68
CA LEU A 168 -12.02 -1.86 -7.74
C LEU A 168 -12.91 -1.05 -6.81
N GLN A 169 -14.17 -0.88 -7.19
CA GLN A 169 -15.16 -0.28 -6.31
C GLN A 169 -15.44 -1.23 -5.14
N ALA A 170 -15.43 -0.69 -3.92
CA ALA A 170 -15.70 -1.48 -2.72
C ALA A 170 -17.19 -1.82 -2.61
N THR A 171 -17.49 -3.05 -2.20
CA THR A 171 -18.84 -3.48 -1.85
C THR A 171 -19.17 -3.13 -0.39
N TRP A 172 -20.39 -3.45 0.03
CA TRP A 172 -20.79 -3.32 1.43
C TRP A 172 -20.03 -4.31 2.33
N GLU A 173 -19.78 -5.55 1.87
CA GLU A 173 -18.97 -6.53 2.62
C GLU A 173 -17.51 -6.08 2.78
N ASP A 174 -16.96 -5.40 1.77
CA ASP A 174 -15.63 -4.81 1.87
C ASP A 174 -15.62 -3.75 2.98
N CYS A 175 -16.57 -2.81 2.95
CA CYS A 175 -16.67 -1.75 3.96
C CYS A 175 -16.84 -2.32 5.38
N GLU A 176 -17.68 -3.34 5.54
CA GLU A 176 -17.86 -4.05 6.82
C GLU A 176 -16.53 -4.67 7.31
N ARG A 177 -15.76 -5.29 6.40
CA ARG A 177 -14.45 -5.87 6.74
C ARG A 177 -13.46 -4.82 7.26
N TYR A 178 -13.52 -3.58 6.75
CA TYR A 178 -12.73 -2.45 7.23
C TYR A 178 -13.36 -1.70 8.42
N GLY A 179 -14.58 -2.08 8.84
CA GLY A 179 -15.29 -1.43 9.93
C GLY A 179 -15.74 -0.01 9.61
N VAL A 180 -16.02 0.28 8.33
CA VAL A 180 -16.52 1.58 7.87
C VAL A 180 -17.95 1.46 7.36
N GLU A 181 -18.75 2.52 7.51
CA GLU A 181 -20.10 2.56 6.97
C GLU A 181 -20.05 2.62 5.44
N TYR A 182 -20.76 1.70 4.78
CA TYR A 182 -20.83 1.68 3.32
C TYR A 182 -21.57 2.92 2.81
N MET A 183 -20.92 3.64 1.90
CA MET A 183 -21.52 4.71 1.12
C MET A 183 -21.34 4.41 -0.36
N HIS A 184 -22.45 4.44 -1.10
CA HIS A 184 -22.44 4.14 -2.52
C HIS A 184 -21.47 5.07 -3.28
N ASN A 185 -20.56 4.48 -4.06
CA ASN A 185 -19.52 5.15 -4.86
C ASN A 185 -18.44 5.92 -4.06
N GLU A 186 -18.33 5.76 -2.74
CA GLU A 186 -17.35 6.50 -1.93
C GLU A 186 -16.01 5.77 -1.78
N TYR A 187 -16.02 4.43 -1.72
CA TYR A 187 -14.84 3.65 -1.33
C TYR A 187 -14.31 2.74 -2.43
N MET A 188 -12.98 2.62 -2.46
CA MET A 188 -12.20 1.90 -3.46
C MET A 188 -11.23 0.94 -2.81
N LEU A 189 -11.15 -0.28 -3.33
CA LEU A 189 -10.07 -1.20 -3.05
C LEU A 189 -8.91 -0.93 -4.01
N VAL A 190 -7.69 -0.82 -3.46
CA VAL A 190 -6.47 -0.56 -4.23
C VAL A 190 -5.39 -1.59 -3.91
N TRP A 191 -4.82 -2.19 -4.97
CA TRP A 191 -3.62 -3.03 -4.90
C TRP A 191 -2.43 -2.24 -5.46
N TYR A 192 -1.31 -2.23 -4.75
CA TYR A 192 -0.12 -1.47 -5.13
C TYR A 192 0.98 -2.36 -5.71
#